data_AF-A0A2T5CHA4-F1
#
_entry.id   AF-A0A2T5CHA4-F1
#
_cell.length_a   1.000
_cell.length_b   1.000
_cell.length_c   1.000
_cell.angle_alpha   90.00
_cell.angle_beta   90.00
_cell.angle_gamma   90.00
#
_symmetry.space_group_name_H-M   'P 1'
#
loop_
_entity.id
_entity.type
_entity.pdbx_description
1 polymer ?
#
loop_
_entity_poly.entity_id
_entity_poly.type
_entity_poly.pdbx_seq_one_letter_code
_entity_poly.pdbx_strand_id
1 'polypeptide(L)'
;MQALREQIQRNCAVSDANFSGAFSLCGLLLRMRELYKWEAGLAPWEEPEHGLILDWVEQREELWQELEGRGCETLLLEGQELDPFEVERINQRLASRNLLYGAGYVLGMKPSFLLAEPVESQLVEGLRVFTVDRELCRDIFATPVMRQGERVIARRQAMAFLLWDVIQEQRPSVRPALGYALAGYGLNSQDLLRQPGAHGAVYQRMVAEELRVWVYHEIGEALEDAFPGDVWHQMVANTCQTLAEVFIRAVKDLLADTHPQGLLARMIQEDRKPSLGLYLAMMRPLSKMLFPGIFSVFPDFVRSGNWSEVDQARGKAHVAGRNLAARLVDIHAAADPFDHARTVERIIEEVIRPLGIVDGMEVEAEGELPSK
;
A
#
# COMPACT_ATOMS: atom_id res chain seq x y z
N MET A 1 18.72 19.10 -13.50
CA MET A 1 17.45 18.41 -13.16
C MET A 1 17.35 17.05 -13.82
N GLN A 2 17.55 16.96 -15.13
CA GLN A 2 17.60 15.67 -15.83
C GLN A 2 18.59 14.68 -15.19
N ALA A 3 19.83 15.12 -14.93
CA ALA A 3 20.82 14.29 -14.24
C ALA A 3 20.40 13.79 -12.84
N LEU A 4 19.61 14.56 -12.09
CA LEU A 4 19.10 14.11 -10.79
C LEU A 4 18.02 13.04 -10.98
N ARG A 5 17.11 13.23 -11.94
CA ARG A 5 16.08 12.25 -12.30
C ARG A 5 16.71 10.92 -12.70
N GLU A 6 17.75 10.96 -13.52
CA GLU A 6 18.49 9.77 -13.94
C GLU A 6 19.16 9.04 -12.77
N GLN A 7 19.80 9.77 -11.84
CA GLN A 7 20.38 9.18 -10.63
C GLN A 7 19.31 8.51 -9.74
N ILE A 8 18.18 9.19 -9.51
CA ILE A 8 17.09 8.65 -8.70
C ILE A 8 16.46 7.42 -9.38
N GLN A 9 16.16 7.51 -10.68
CA GLN A 9 15.60 6.39 -11.45
C GLN A 9 16.57 5.21 -11.52
N ARG A 10 17.88 5.46 -11.55
CA ARG A 10 18.89 4.41 -11.44
C ARG A 10 18.84 3.72 -10.09
N ASN A 11 18.70 4.45 -8.99
CA ASN A 11 18.49 3.86 -7.66
C ASN A 11 17.17 3.08 -7.57
N CYS A 12 16.09 3.54 -8.22
CA CYS A 12 14.87 2.75 -8.40
C CYS A 12 15.15 1.41 -9.10
N ALA A 13 15.88 1.44 -10.22
CA ALA A 13 16.21 0.25 -11.00
C ALA A 13 17.14 -0.73 -10.25
N VAL A 14 18.13 -0.21 -9.51
CA VAL A 14 19.00 -1.03 -8.63
C VAL A 14 18.17 -1.71 -7.54
N SER A 15 17.25 -0.98 -6.92
CA SER A 15 16.35 -1.56 -5.92
C SER A 15 15.44 -2.63 -6.54
N ASP A 16 14.87 -2.39 -7.71
CA ASP A 16 14.01 -3.37 -8.38
C ASP A 16 14.78 -4.63 -8.77
N ALA A 17 16.00 -4.50 -9.30
CA ALA A 17 16.87 -5.63 -9.64
C ALA A 17 17.14 -6.54 -8.45
N ASN A 18 17.46 -5.96 -7.29
CA ASN A 18 17.84 -6.73 -6.09
C ASN A 18 16.64 -7.33 -5.33
N PHE A 19 15.42 -6.80 -5.52
CA PHE A 19 14.27 -7.16 -4.69
C PHE A 19 13.05 -7.66 -5.48
N SER A 20 13.12 -7.72 -6.81
CA SER A 20 12.03 -8.23 -7.66
C SER A 20 11.63 -9.67 -7.30
N GLY A 21 12.59 -10.50 -6.86
CA GLY A 21 12.36 -11.87 -6.39
C GLY A 21 11.49 -11.99 -5.13
N ALA A 22 11.23 -10.89 -4.42
CA ALA A 22 10.32 -10.88 -3.27
C ALA A 22 8.84 -10.91 -3.69
N PHE A 23 8.53 -10.66 -4.96
CA PHE A 23 7.17 -10.75 -5.49
C PHE A 23 6.88 -12.15 -6.04
N SER A 24 5.63 -12.61 -5.93
CA SER A 24 5.19 -13.76 -6.72
C SER A 24 5.27 -13.44 -8.21
N LEU A 25 5.40 -14.46 -9.08
CA LEU A 25 5.49 -14.25 -10.53
C LEU A 25 4.32 -13.42 -11.08
N CYS A 26 3.09 -13.78 -10.72
CA CYS A 26 1.90 -13.02 -11.11
C CYS A 26 1.95 -11.58 -10.57
N GLY A 27 2.38 -11.41 -9.32
CA GLY A 27 2.51 -10.09 -8.71
C GLY A 27 3.57 -9.22 -9.38
N LEU A 28 4.70 -9.80 -9.80
CA LEU A 28 5.74 -9.11 -10.54
C LEU A 28 5.23 -8.65 -11.91
N LEU A 29 4.59 -9.53 -12.68
CA LEU A 29 4.06 -9.23 -14.01
C LEU A 29 3.03 -8.09 -13.99
N LEU A 30 2.13 -8.07 -13.00
CA LEU A 30 1.15 -6.99 -12.83
C LEU A 30 1.84 -5.64 -12.59
N ARG A 31 2.89 -5.62 -11.75
CA ARG A 31 3.63 -4.38 -11.46
C ARG A 31 4.52 -3.95 -12.62
N MET A 32 5.11 -4.88 -13.37
CA MET A 32 5.85 -4.58 -14.60
C MET A 32 4.93 -3.91 -15.63
N ARG A 33 3.72 -4.45 -15.81
CA ARG A 33 2.69 -3.82 -16.65
C ARG A 33 2.33 -2.42 -16.15
N GLU A 34 2.15 -2.22 -14.84
CA GLU A 34 1.85 -0.90 -14.29
C GLU A 34 3.02 0.09 -14.50
N LEU A 35 4.25 -0.36 -14.27
CA LEU A 35 5.46 0.45 -14.46
C LEU A 35 5.60 0.87 -15.93
N TYR A 36 5.37 -0.04 -16.88
CA TYR A 36 5.28 0.29 -18.31
C TYR A 36 4.24 1.37 -18.57
N LYS A 37 3.00 1.19 -18.07
CA LYS A 37 1.92 2.16 -18.29
C LYS A 37 2.29 3.54 -17.72
N TRP A 38 2.96 3.59 -16.57
CA TRP A 38 3.49 4.83 -16.02
C TRP A 38 4.53 5.48 -16.93
N GLU A 39 5.54 4.72 -17.40
CA GLU A 39 6.60 5.23 -18.29
C GLU A 39 6.06 5.73 -19.63
N ALA A 40 5.07 5.03 -20.18
CA ALA A 40 4.41 5.38 -21.43
C ALA A 40 3.33 6.47 -21.30
N GLY A 41 2.99 6.90 -20.07
CA GLY A 41 1.95 7.90 -19.82
C GLY A 41 0.53 7.42 -20.12
N LEU A 42 0.29 6.11 -20.03
CA LEU A 42 -1.00 5.48 -20.28
C LEU A 42 -1.94 5.64 -19.07
N ALA A 43 -3.23 5.78 -19.36
CA ALA A 43 -4.28 5.72 -18.35
C ALA A 43 -4.41 4.30 -17.76
N PRO A 44 -5.00 4.14 -16.56
CA PRO A 44 -5.10 2.82 -15.92
C PRO A 44 -5.74 1.72 -16.79
N TRP A 45 -6.75 2.10 -17.57
CA TRP A 45 -7.52 1.22 -18.45
C TRP A 45 -6.94 1.01 -19.84
N GLU A 46 -5.88 1.74 -20.20
CA GLU A 46 -5.21 1.52 -21.48
C GLU A 46 -4.28 0.32 -21.35
N GLU A 47 -4.50 -0.70 -22.16
CA GLU A 47 -3.61 -1.87 -22.21
C GLU A 47 -2.58 -1.68 -23.32
N PRO A 48 -1.29 -1.94 -23.03
CA PRO A 48 -0.24 -1.78 -24.02
C PRO A 48 -0.37 -2.81 -25.14
N GLU A 49 0.16 -2.47 -26.32
CA GLU A 49 0.31 -3.45 -27.39
C GLU A 49 1.24 -4.57 -26.94
N HIS A 50 0.83 -5.83 -27.16
CA HIS A 50 1.52 -7.00 -26.64
C HIS A 50 3.01 -7.07 -27.04
N GLY A 51 3.36 -6.70 -28.27
CA GLY A 51 4.75 -6.66 -28.71
C GLY A 51 5.58 -5.62 -27.94
N LEU A 52 5.04 -4.42 -27.75
CA LEU A 52 5.75 -3.32 -27.08
C LEU A 52 6.02 -3.61 -25.60
N ILE A 53 5.07 -4.24 -24.90
CA ILE A 53 5.29 -4.61 -23.50
C ILE A 53 6.31 -5.75 -23.38
N LEU A 54 6.31 -6.73 -24.27
CA LEU A 54 7.31 -7.81 -24.25
C LEU A 54 8.72 -7.27 -24.51
N ASP A 55 8.89 -6.44 -25.53
CA ASP A 55 10.18 -5.82 -25.84
C ASP A 55 10.68 -4.96 -24.66
N TRP A 56 9.77 -4.27 -23.98
CA TRP A 56 10.11 -3.49 -22.78
C TRP A 56 10.47 -4.37 -21.57
N VAL A 57 9.77 -5.50 -21.37
CA VAL A 57 10.08 -6.46 -20.31
C VAL A 57 11.48 -7.03 -20.52
N GLU A 58 11.82 -7.43 -21.74
CA GLU A 58 13.17 -7.94 -22.08
C GLU A 58 14.25 -6.90 -21.77
N GLN A 59 14.08 -5.66 -22.22
CA GLN A 59 15.01 -4.56 -21.89
C GLN A 59 15.12 -4.31 -20.38
N ARG A 60 14.02 -4.44 -19.64
CA ARG A 60 14.01 -4.26 -18.18
C ARG A 60 14.77 -5.38 -17.48
N GLU A 61 14.59 -6.62 -17.91
CA GLU A 61 15.29 -7.78 -17.37
C GLU A 61 16.79 -7.71 -17.64
N GLU A 62 17.20 -7.33 -18.86
CA GLU A 62 18.60 -7.08 -19.20
C GLU A 62 19.22 -6.00 -18.30
N LEU A 63 18.53 -4.86 -18.13
CA LEU A 63 18.97 -3.81 -17.22
C LEU A 63 19.10 -4.32 -15.78
N TRP A 64 18.16 -5.12 -15.30
CA TRP A 64 18.22 -5.66 -13.95
C TRP A 64 19.36 -6.64 -13.75
N GLN A 65 19.66 -7.50 -14.73
CA GLN A 65 20.82 -8.38 -14.69
C GLN A 65 22.15 -7.61 -14.59
N GLU A 66 22.25 -6.44 -15.23
CA GLU A 66 23.45 -5.58 -15.12
C GLU A 66 23.60 -4.88 -13.75
N LEU A 67 22.47 -4.67 -13.06
CA LEU A 67 22.38 -3.94 -11.80
C LEU A 67 22.33 -4.83 -10.57
N GLU A 68 22.01 -6.12 -10.74
CA GLU A 68 21.91 -7.08 -9.65
C GLU A 68 23.20 -7.12 -8.82
N GLY A 69 23.05 -7.14 -7.50
CA GLY A 69 24.15 -7.09 -6.53
C GLY A 69 24.78 -5.71 -6.33
N ARG A 70 24.38 -4.67 -7.07
CA ARG A 70 24.86 -3.30 -6.85
C ARG A 70 24.12 -2.64 -5.68
N GLY A 71 24.80 -1.74 -4.98
CA GLY A 71 24.19 -0.87 -3.97
C GLY A 71 23.59 0.39 -4.58
N CYS A 72 22.64 1.01 -3.88
CA CYS A 72 22.14 2.34 -4.26
C CYS A 72 23.27 3.37 -4.18
N GLU A 73 23.32 4.27 -5.17
CA GLU A 73 24.38 5.26 -5.34
C GLU A 73 24.00 6.58 -4.63
N THR A 74 25.01 7.38 -4.26
CA THR A 74 24.81 8.74 -3.74
C THR A 74 24.24 9.66 -4.82
N LEU A 75 23.49 10.67 -4.40
CA LEU A 75 22.90 11.67 -5.29
C LEU A 75 23.77 12.92 -5.34
N LEU A 76 24.24 13.28 -6.53
CA LEU A 76 24.91 14.55 -6.78
C LEU A 76 23.88 15.66 -7.04
N LEU A 77 23.69 16.54 -6.05
CA LEU A 77 22.75 17.65 -6.10
C LEU A 77 23.45 18.98 -5.82
N GLU A 78 23.54 19.83 -6.85
CA GLU A 78 24.18 21.16 -6.78
C GLU A 78 25.64 21.08 -6.27
N GLY A 79 26.39 20.09 -6.78
CA GLY A 79 27.80 19.89 -6.43
C GLY A 79 28.05 19.24 -5.07
N GLN A 80 27.00 18.79 -4.36
CA GLN A 80 27.14 18.00 -3.13
C GLN A 80 26.69 16.57 -3.36
N GLU A 81 27.46 15.63 -2.83
CA GLU A 81 27.05 14.24 -2.67
C GLU A 81 26.16 14.11 -1.44
N LEU A 82 24.99 13.51 -1.62
CA LEU A 82 23.99 13.26 -0.59
C LEU A 82 23.69 11.77 -0.58
N ASP A 83 23.56 11.18 0.61
CA ASP A 83 23.02 9.84 0.75
C ASP A 83 21.54 9.85 0.28
N PRO A 84 21.09 8.85 -0.51
CA PRO A 84 19.74 8.84 -1.06
C PRO A 84 18.64 8.77 0.02
N PHE A 85 18.97 8.44 1.26
CA PHE A 85 18.05 8.45 2.41
C PHE A 85 18.12 9.74 3.25
N GLU A 86 18.97 10.73 2.90
CA GLU A 86 18.96 12.08 3.48
C GLU A 86 17.77 12.92 2.95
N VAL A 87 16.54 12.40 3.12
CA VAL A 87 15.31 12.92 2.50
C VAL A 87 15.07 14.38 2.85
N GLU A 88 15.28 14.79 4.10
CA GLU A 88 15.10 16.18 4.55
C GLU A 88 16.06 17.13 3.83
N ARG A 89 17.34 16.75 3.75
CA ARG A 89 18.40 17.57 3.14
C ARG A 89 18.23 17.69 1.64
N ILE A 90 17.81 16.62 0.97
CA ILE A 90 17.45 16.62 -0.44
C ILE A 90 16.25 17.54 -0.68
N ASN A 91 15.17 17.41 0.11
CA ASN A 91 13.98 18.24 -0.05
C ASN A 91 14.23 19.73 0.23
N GLN A 92 15.08 20.07 1.19
CA GLN A 92 15.47 21.47 1.43
C GLN A 92 16.08 22.12 0.19
N ARG A 93 16.87 21.37 -0.58
CA ARG A 93 17.48 21.84 -1.84
C ARG A 93 16.48 21.86 -3.00
N LEU A 94 15.51 20.96 -2.99
CA LEU A 94 14.45 20.88 -4.01
C LEU A 94 13.30 21.85 -3.80
N ALA A 95 13.17 22.45 -2.60
CA ALA A 95 12.06 23.33 -2.23
C ALA A 95 11.87 24.50 -3.22
N SER A 96 12.95 25.11 -3.71
CA SER A 96 12.90 26.22 -4.67
C SER A 96 12.38 25.82 -6.06
N ARG A 97 12.28 24.53 -6.34
CA ARG A 97 11.97 23.97 -7.66
C ARG A 97 10.57 23.32 -7.71
N ASN A 98 9.80 23.42 -6.62
CA ASN A 98 8.53 22.73 -6.45
C ASN A 98 8.63 21.22 -6.77
N LEU A 99 9.64 20.57 -6.19
CA LEU A 99 9.85 19.13 -6.31
C LEU A 99 9.86 18.50 -4.93
N LEU A 100 9.25 17.32 -4.85
CA LEU A 100 9.20 16.49 -3.66
C LEU A 100 9.97 15.20 -3.92
N TYR A 101 10.95 14.93 -3.06
CA TYR A 101 11.69 13.69 -3.03
C TYR A 101 11.19 12.82 -1.87
N GLY A 102 11.05 11.52 -2.11
CA GLY A 102 10.76 10.54 -1.07
C GLY A 102 11.72 9.36 -1.17
N ALA A 103 12.16 8.86 -0.02
CA ALA A 103 12.90 7.61 0.08
C ALA A 103 12.57 6.86 1.38
N GLY A 104 12.67 5.54 1.36
CA GLY A 104 12.43 4.71 2.54
C GLY A 104 12.56 3.22 2.24
N TYR A 105 12.14 2.38 3.19
CA TYR A 105 12.12 0.93 3.04
C TYR A 105 10.69 0.41 3.07
N VAL A 106 10.33 -0.42 2.09
CA VAL A 106 8.99 -1.01 1.96
C VAL A 106 9.01 -2.50 2.35
N LEU A 107 8.04 -3.29 1.88
CA LEU A 107 7.95 -4.73 2.16
C LEU A 107 9.27 -5.44 1.87
N GLY A 108 9.72 -6.33 2.77
CA GLY A 108 10.96 -7.07 2.62
C GLY A 108 12.23 -6.21 2.68
N MET A 109 12.16 -5.03 3.31
CA MET A 109 13.26 -4.06 3.42
C MET A 109 13.80 -3.57 2.06
N LYS A 110 12.98 -3.63 1.00
CA LYS A 110 13.31 -3.07 -0.31
C LYS A 110 13.43 -1.54 -0.20
N PRO A 111 14.55 -0.92 -0.63
CA PRO A 111 14.64 0.54 -0.80
C PRO A 111 13.60 1.04 -1.80
N SER A 112 12.94 2.16 -1.55
CA SER A 112 12.01 2.76 -2.50
C SER A 112 12.32 4.24 -2.64
N PHE A 113 12.23 4.75 -3.86
CA PHE A 113 12.56 6.14 -4.19
C PHE A 113 11.49 6.76 -5.08
N LEU A 114 11.23 8.05 -4.84
CA LEU A 114 10.23 8.84 -5.54
C LEU A 114 10.79 10.24 -5.80
N LEU A 115 10.55 10.76 -7.00
CA LEU A 115 10.62 12.19 -7.27
C LEU A 115 9.31 12.62 -7.93
N ALA A 116 8.67 13.66 -7.43
CA ALA A 116 7.37 14.10 -7.93
C ALA A 116 7.19 15.62 -7.89
N GLU A 117 6.20 16.11 -8.63
CA GLU A 117 5.73 17.49 -8.59
C GLU A 117 4.49 17.55 -7.68
N PRO A 118 4.58 18.11 -6.46
CA PRO A 118 3.43 18.28 -5.59
C PRO A 118 2.49 19.34 -6.16
N VAL A 119 1.19 19.06 -6.09
CA VAL A 119 0.12 19.97 -6.54
C VAL A 119 -0.58 20.66 -5.37
N GLU A 120 -0.50 20.06 -4.18
CA GLU A 120 -1.12 20.58 -2.96
C GLU A 120 -0.30 20.15 -1.74
N SER A 121 -0.30 20.98 -0.70
CA SER A 121 0.10 20.53 0.63
C SER A 121 -0.80 21.09 1.73
N GLN A 122 -1.15 20.26 2.71
CA GLN A 122 -2.01 20.63 3.84
C GLN A 122 -1.52 20.03 5.16
N LEU A 123 -1.93 20.62 6.29
CA LEU A 123 -1.61 20.10 7.63
C LEU A 123 -2.80 19.28 8.08
N VAL A 124 -2.60 18.02 8.41
CA VAL A 124 -3.64 17.14 8.93
C VAL A 124 -3.09 16.43 10.14
N GLU A 125 -3.69 16.65 11.32
CA GLU A 125 -3.27 16.05 12.59
C GLU A 125 -1.74 16.13 12.87
N GLY A 126 -1.15 17.29 12.57
CA GLY A 126 0.30 17.53 12.76
C GLY A 126 1.21 17.01 11.63
N LEU A 127 0.67 16.21 10.70
CA LEU A 127 1.41 15.71 9.53
C LEU A 127 1.25 16.64 8.32
N ARG A 128 2.35 16.84 7.58
CA ARG A 128 2.35 17.54 6.30
C ARG A 128 1.98 16.56 5.19
N VAL A 129 0.76 16.67 4.66
CA VAL A 129 0.29 15.85 3.54
C VAL A 129 0.60 16.57 2.24
N PHE A 130 1.31 15.91 1.32
CA PHE A 130 1.54 16.35 -0.05
C PHE A 130 0.73 15.50 -1.01
N THR A 131 -0.11 16.13 -1.82
CA THR A 131 -0.76 15.46 -2.95
C THR A 131 0.13 15.61 -4.18
N VAL A 132 0.45 14.49 -4.84
CA VAL A 132 1.23 14.47 -6.08
C VAL A 132 0.42 13.87 -7.23
N ASP A 133 0.43 14.56 -8.37
CA ASP A 133 -0.26 14.12 -9.59
C ASP A 133 0.72 13.56 -10.62
N ARG A 134 1.93 14.11 -10.68
CA ARG A 134 2.96 13.72 -11.63
C ARG A 134 4.20 13.20 -10.92
N GLU A 135 4.48 11.93 -11.14
CA GLU A 135 5.68 11.26 -10.68
C GLU A 135 6.73 11.31 -11.80
N LEU A 136 7.92 11.82 -11.46
CA LEU A 136 9.04 11.98 -12.38
C LEU A 136 9.99 10.78 -12.34
N CYS A 137 10.07 10.14 -11.17
CA CYS A 137 10.82 8.91 -10.95
C CYS A 137 10.03 8.05 -9.97
N ARG A 138 9.94 6.75 -10.22
CA ARG A 138 9.41 5.75 -9.28
C ARG A 138 10.02 4.38 -9.56
N ASP A 139 10.00 3.54 -8.55
CA ASP A 139 10.31 2.12 -8.66
C ASP A 139 9.04 1.27 -8.94
N ILE A 140 9.22 -0.04 -9.14
CA ILE A 140 8.14 -0.97 -9.45
C ILE A 140 7.09 -1.10 -8.33
N PHE A 141 7.46 -0.76 -7.10
CA PHE A 141 6.57 -0.78 -5.96
C PHE A 141 5.97 0.61 -5.72
N ALA A 142 4.72 0.80 -6.14
CA ALA A 142 3.95 2.00 -5.87
C ALA A 142 2.83 1.74 -4.86
N THR A 143 2.77 2.57 -3.81
CA THR A 143 1.61 2.66 -2.91
C THR A 143 0.93 4.02 -3.08
N PRO A 144 -0.41 4.11 -2.96
CA PRO A 144 -1.13 5.37 -3.09
C PRO A 144 -0.81 6.39 -2.01
N VAL A 145 -0.55 5.94 -0.78
CA VAL A 145 -0.21 6.79 0.34
C VAL A 145 0.98 6.17 1.06
N MET A 146 1.87 7.01 1.56
CA MET A 146 3.00 6.58 2.37
C MET A 146 3.45 7.71 3.30
N ARG A 147 3.65 7.40 4.57
CA ARG A 147 4.27 8.29 5.54
C ARG A 147 5.80 8.20 5.52
N GLN A 148 6.45 9.36 5.64
CA GLN A 148 7.89 9.52 5.79
C GLN A 148 8.17 10.57 6.87
N GLY A 149 8.43 10.10 8.10
CA GLY A 149 8.55 10.98 9.26
C GLY A 149 7.25 11.75 9.49
N GLU A 150 7.34 13.08 9.47
CA GLU A 150 6.20 14.02 9.63
C GLU A 150 5.47 14.33 8.32
N ARG A 151 5.86 13.69 7.20
CA ARG A 151 5.25 13.90 5.89
C ARG A 151 4.42 12.70 5.47
N VAL A 152 3.35 12.96 4.73
CA VAL A 152 2.57 11.94 4.03
C VAL A 152 2.56 12.29 2.55
N ILE A 153 2.90 11.34 1.69
CA ILE A 153 2.87 11.53 0.24
C ILE A 153 1.68 10.77 -0.32
N ALA A 154 0.69 11.51 -0.82
CA ALA A 154 -0.53 11.00 -1.43
C ALA A 154 -0.41 11.05 -2.96
N ARG A 155 -0.26 9.88 -3.58
CA ARG A 155 0.06 9.64 -4.99
C ARG A 155 -1.20 9.33 -5.78
N ARG A 156 -1.74 10.33 -6.50
CA ARG A 156 -3.01 10.19 -7.25
C ARG A 156 -2.91 9.15 -8.36
N GLN A 157 -1.79 9.11 -9.08
CA GLN A 157 -1.59 8.15 -10.15
C GLN A 157 -1.55 6.71 -9.61
N ALA A 158 -0.83 6.46 -8.52
CA ALA A 158 -0.79 5.15 -7.86
C ALA A 158 -2.17 4.75 -7.31
N MET A 159 -2.95 5.68 -6.75
CA MET A 159 -4.35 5.41 -6.35
C MET A 159 -5.22 5.01 -7.55
N ALA A 160 -5.07 5.70 -8.69
CA ALA A 160 -5.80 5.36 -9.89
C ALA A 160 -5.51 3.90 -10.31
N PHE A 161 -4.24 3.55 -10.52
CA PHE A 161 -3.88 2.18 -10.89
C PHE A 161 -4.42 1.14 -9.90
N LEU A 162 -4.28 1.38 -8.60
CA LEU A 162 -4.82 0.47 -7.58
C LEU A 162 -6.34 0.27 -7.68
N LEU A 163 -7.11 1.37 -7.75
CA LEU A 163 -8.57 1.27 -7.86
C LEU A 163 -9.00 0.62 -9.17
N TRP A 164 -8.26 0.86 -10.25
CA TRP A 164 -8.54 0.21 -11.53
C TRP A 164 -8.29 -1.29 -11.47
N ASP A 165 -7.20 -1.74 -10.85
CA ASP A 165 -6.93 -3.17 -10.68
C ASP A 165 -8.04 -3.86 -9.88
N VAL A 166 -8.56 -3.23 -8.82
CA VAL A 166 -9.73 -3.75 -8.07
C VAL A 166 -10.97 -3.87 -8.96
N ILE A 167 -11.21 -2.89 -9.85
CA ILE A 167 -12.33 -2.89 -10.80
C ILE A 167 -12.16 -3.94 -11.90
N GLN A 168 -10.93 -4.23 -12.33
CA GLN A 168 -10.65 -5.26 -13.32
C GLN A 168 -10.78 -6.66 -12.72
N GLU A 169 -10.23 -6.87 -11.53
CA GLU A 169 -10.17 -8.19 -10.89
C GLU A 169 -11.56 -8.68 -10.42
N GLN A 170 -12.39 -7.79 -9.87
CA GLN A 170 -13.75 -8.07 -9.36
C GLN A 170 -13.89 -9.39 -8.60
N ARG A 171 -12.96 -9.68 -7.68
CA ARG A 171 -12.96 -10.91 -6.87
C ARG A 171 -14.38 -11.23 -6.36
N PRO A 172 -14.92 -12.44 -6.59
CA PRO A 172 -16.31 -12.76 -6.26
C PRO A 172 -16.69 -12.45 -4.81
N SER A 173 -15.77 -12.72 -3.88
CA SER A 173 -15.96 -12.52 -2.43
C SER A 173 -16.16 -11.05 -2.02
N VAL A 174 -15.72 -10.09 -2.83
CA VAL A 174 -15.82 -8.65 -2.51
C VAL A 174 -16.59 -7.84 -3.55
N ARG A 175 -17.07 -8.49 -4.62
CA ARG A 175 -17.84 -7.87 -5.69
C ARG A 175 -19.07 -7.10 -5.21
N PRO A 176 -19.86 -7.55 -4.21
CA PRO A 176 -20.96 -6.75 -3.67
C PRO A 176 -20.49 -5.42 -3.05
N ALA A 177 -19.35 -5.42 -2.35
CA ALA A 177 -18.79 -4.22 -1.74
C ALA A 177 -18.27 -3.23 -2.78
N LEU A 178 -17.59 -3.73 -3.82
CA LEU A 178 -17.17 -2.92 -4.96
C LEU A 178 -18.38 -2.32 -5.69
N GLY A 179 -19.43 -3.12 -5.93
CA GLY A 179 -20.66 -2.64 -6.56
C GLY A 179 -21.34 -1.53 -5.77
N TYR A 180 -21.41 -1.67 -4.45
CA TYR A 180 -21.92 -0.63 -3.54
C TYR A 180 -21.11 0.66 -3.63
N ALA A 181 -19.77 0.55 -3.63
CA ALA A 181 -18.91 1.72 -3.72
C ALA A 181 -19.05 2.46 -5.05
N LEU A 182 -18.99 1.74 -6.17
CA LEU A 182 -19.11 2.34 -7.50
C LEU A 182 -20.47 3.02 -7.67
N ALA A 183 -21.55 2.39 -7.21
CA ALA A 183 -22.88 2.97 -7.27
C ALA A 183 -22.97 4.32 -6.53
N GLY A 184 -22.24 4.45 -5.42
CA GLY A 184 -22.12 5.70 -4.66
C GLY A 184 -21.46 6.86 -5.43
N TYR A 185 -20.67 6.55 -6.46
CA TYR A 185 -20.08 7.51 -7.39
C TYR A 185 -20.88 7.65 -8.71
N GLY A 186 -22.04 7.00 -8.82
CA GLY A 186 -22.80 6.93 -10.07
C GLY A 186 -22.11 6.08 -11.15
N LEU A 187 -21.26 5.14 -10.74
CA LEU A 187 -20.53 4.22 -11.60
C LEU A 187 -21.08 2.79 -11.44
N ASN A 188 -20.83 1.95 -12.44
CA ASN A 188 -20.95 0.51 -12.31
C ASN A 188 -19.80 -0.17 -13.04
N SER A 189 -19.40 -1.35 -12.58
CA SER A 189 -18.20 -2.01 -13.10
C SER A 189 -18.35 -2.47 -14.55
N GLN A 190 -19.56 -2.81 -15.00
CA GLN A 190 -19.79 -3.27 -16.38
C GLN A 190 -19.55 -2.14 -17.39
N ASP A 191 -20.08 -0.96 -17.13
CA ASP A 191 -19.91 0.19 -18.02
C ASP A 191 -18.50 0.75 -17.97
N LEU A 192 -17.87 0.76 -16.78
CA LEU A 192 -16.45 1.12 -16.63
C LEU A 192 -15.54 0.22 -17.46
N LEU A 193 -15.73 -1.10 -17.44
CA LEU A 193 -14.91 -2.02 -18.23
C LEU A 193 -15.21 -1.94 -19.73
N ARG A 194 -16.46 -1.66 -20.11
CA ARG A 194 -16.85 -1.58 -21.53
C ARG A 194 -16.38 -0.28 -22.18
N GLN A 195 -16.48 0.85 -21.47
CA GLN A 195 -16.23 2.20 -21.99
C GLN A 195 -15.50 3.07 -20.97
N PRO A 196 -14.29 2.68 -20.52
CA PRO A 196 -13.60 3.37 -19.43
C PRO A 196 -13.35 4.86 -19.73
N GLY A 197 -12.99 5.18 -20.98
CA GLY A 197 -12.77 6.56 -21.41
C GLY A 197 -14.00 7.46 -21.28
N ALA A 198 -15.21 6.93 -21.45
CA ALA A 198 -16.46 7.70 -21.28
C ALA A 198 -16.71 8.08 -19.82
N HIS A 199 -16.17 7.30 -18.88
CA HIS A 199 -16.31 7.51 -17.44
C HIS A 199 -15.07 8.12 -16.79
N GLY A 200 -14.03 8.43 -17.57
CA GLY A 200 -12.72 8.85 -17.06
C GLY A 200 -12.79 10.04 -16.09
N ALA A 201 -13.61 11.06 -16.39
CA ALA A 201 -13.76 12.22 -15.50
C ALA A 201 -14.39 11.86 -14.14
N VAL A 202 -15.41 10.98 -14.12
CA VAL A 202 -16.06 10.55 -12.88
C VAL A 202 -15.11 9.66 -12.07
N TYR A 203 -14.39 8.78 -12.75
CA TYR A 203 -13.37 7.93 -12.16
C TYR A 203 -12.24 8.74 -11.52
N GLN A 204 -11.71 9.77 -12.19
CA GLN A 204 -10.67 10.64 -11.62
C GLN A 204 -11.15 11.42 -10.39
N ARG A 205 -12.45 11.79 -10.34
CA ARG A 205 -13.04 12.37 -9.12
C ARG A 205 -13.11 11.34 -7.98
N MET A 206 -13.55 10.12 -8.25
CA MET A 206 -13.53 9.03 -7.26
C MET A 206 -12.11 8.82 -6.71
N VAL A 207 -11.10 8.72 -7.58
CA VAL A 207 -9.68 8.60 -7.18
C VAL A 207 -9.26 9.75 -6.26
N ALA A 208 -9.60 10.99 -6.62
CA ALA A 208 -9.28 12.19 -5.83
C ALA A 208 -9.88 12.13 -4.42
N GLU A 209 -11.16 11.79 -4.35
CA GLU A 209 -11.91 11.77 -3.10
C GLU A 209 -11.46 10.63 -2.19
N GLU A 210 -11.25 9.44 -2.75
CA GLU A 210 -10.75 8.29 -2.02
C GLU A 210 -9.34 8.54 -1.52
N LEU A 211 -8.43 9.05 -2.35
CA LEU A 211 -7.06 9.37 -1.92
C LEU A 211 -7.04 10.25 -0.66
N ARG A 212 -7.89 11.28 -0.60
CA ARG A 212 -8.01 12.17 0.56
C ARG A 212 -8.46 11.43 1.83
N VAL A 213 -9.35 10.46 1.70
CA VAL A 213 -9.82 9.63 2.82
C VAL A 213 -8.73 8.64 3.24
N TRP A 214 -8.06 7.99 2.29
CA TRP A 214 -7.00 7.00 2.55
C TRP A 214 -5.75 7.58 3.22
N VAL A 215 -5.53 8.90 3.17
CA VAL A 215 -4.52 9.58 4.01
C VAL A 215 -4.71 9.31 5.50
N TYR A 216 -5.94 9.04 5.95
CA TYR A 216 -6.22 8.75 7.35
C TYR A 216 -5.75 7.36 7.81
N HIS A 217 -5.36 6.47 6.89
CA HIS A 217 -4.60 5.27 7.22
C HIS A 217 -3.25 5.66 7.84
N GLU A 218 -2.47 6.50 7.14
CA GLU A 218 -1.15 6.97 7.62
C GLU A 218 -1.25 7.81 8.89
N ILE A 219 -2.33 8.59 9.05
CA ILE A 219 -2.59 9.35 10.28
C ILE A 219 -2.86 8.38 11.44
N GLY A 220 -3.71 7.37 11.23
CA GLY A 220 -3.96 6.33 12.22
C GLY A 220 -2.67 5.60 12.60
N GLU A 221 -1.81 5.28 11.63
CA GLU A 221 -0.52 4.62 11.86
C GLU A 221 0.40 5.48 12.75
N ALA A 222 0.48 6.78 12.45
CA ALA A 222 1.33 7.73 13.16
C ALA A 222 0.90 7.99 14.61
N LEU A 223 -0.41 7.95 14.86
CA LEU A 223 -0.98 8.13 16.20
C LEU A 223 -0.98 6.85 17.04
N GLU A 224 -0.89 5.69 16.40
CA GLU A 224 -0.91 4.41 17.07
C GLU A 224 0.39 4.13 17.85
N ASP A 225 0.24 3.92 19.16
CA ASP A 225 1.33 3.70 20.12
C ASP A 225 1.47 2.24 20.60
N ALA A 226 0.69 1.30 20.05
CA ALA A 226 0.75 -0.13 20.43
C ALA A 226 2.13 -0.76 20.22
N PHE A 227 2.97 -0.18 19.36
CA PHE A 227 4.36 -0.57 19.17
C PHE A 227 5.28 0.59 19.61
N PRO A 228 5.94 0.49 20.77
CA PRO A 228 6.73 1.59 21.30
C PRO A 228 8.04 1.79 20.52
N GLY A 229 8.40 3.05 20.26
CA GLY A 229 9.69 3.39 19.65
C GLY A 229 9.91 2.71 18.30
N ASP A 230 11.05 2.04 18.16
CA ASP A 230 11.46 1.33 16.95
C ASP A 230 11.14 -0.17 16.97
N VAL A 231 10.42 -0.67 17.99
CA VAL A 231 10.12 -2.10 18.16
C VAL A 231 9.45 -2.70 16.94
N TRP A 232 8.50 -1.99 16.31
CA TRP A 232 7.88 -2.48 15.08
C TRP A 232 8.87 -2.64 13.92
N HIS A 233 9.78 -1.68 13.73
CA HIS A 233 10.81 -1.74 12.70
C HIS A 233 11.78 -2.90 12.95
N GLN A 234 12.18 -3.11 14.21
CA GLN A 234 13.01 -4.25 14.60
C GLN A 234 12.32 -5.58 14.32
N MET A 235 11.04 -5.72 14.69
CA MET A 235 10.28 -6.95 14.42
C MET A 235 10.18 -7.23 12.92
N VAL A 236 9.86 -6.24 12.11
CA VAL A 236 9.80 -6.37 10.64
C VAL A 236 11.16 -6.77 10.06
N ALA A 237 12.24 -6.16 10.53
CA ALA A 237 13.60 -6.50 10.08
C ALA A 237 13.98 -7.93 10.48
N ASN A 238 13.73 -8.31 11.74
CA ASN A 238 14.07 -9.63 12.28
C ASN A 238 13.21 -10.77 11.71
N THR A 239 12.06 -10.45 11.15
CA THR A 239 11.12 -11.44 10.57
C THR A 239 10.98 -11.31 9.06
N CYS A 240 11.89 -10.56 8.41
CA CYS A 240 11.74 -10.19 7.01
C CYS A 240 11.56 -11.42 6.09
N GLN A 241 10.70 -11.28 5.08
CA GLN A 241 10.36 -12.30 4.10
C GLN A 241 9.71 -13.57 4.71
N THR A 242 9.07 -13.45 5.86
CA THR A 242 8.31 -14.55 6.50
C THR A 242 6.84 -14.21 6.66
N LEU A 243 6.01 -15.22 6.95
CA LEU A 243 4.61 -15.02 7.32
C LEU A 243 4.46 -14.13 8.56
N ALA A 244 5.43 -14.17 9.49
CA ALA A 244 5.43 -13.31 10.66
C ALA A 244 5.54 -11.82 10.28
N GLU A 245 6.41 -11.45 9.33
CA GLU A 245 6.46 -10.06 8.81
C GLU A 245 5.10 -9.63 8.26
N VAL A 246 4.50 -10.47 7.39
CA VAL A 246 3.22 -10.16 6.75
C VAL A 246 2.12 -9.97 7.81
N PHE A 247 2.12 -10.80 8.85
CA PHE A 247 1.19 -10.69 9.97
C PHE A 247 1.41 -9.44 10.81
N ILE A 248 2.65 -9.13 11.21
CA ILE A 248 2.99 -7.93 11.98
C ILE A 248 2.55 -6.66 11.25
N ARG A 249 2.79 -6.59 9.94
CA ARG A 249 2.31 -5.48 9.09
C ARG A 249 0.78 -5.41 9.07
N ALA A 250 0.10 -6.53 8.86
CA ALA A 250 -1.37 -6.57 8.85
C ALA A 250 -1.99 -6.15 10.20
N VAL A 251 -1.35 -6.45 11.33
CA VAL A 251 -1.78 -5.96 12.66
C VAL A 251 -1.59 -4.44 12.77
N LYS A 252 -0.47 -3.89 12.27
CA LYS A 252 -0.26 -2.44 12.25
C LYS A 252 -1.28 -1.72 11.35
N ASP A 253 -1.55 -2.27 10.17
CA ASP A 253 -2.57 -1.75 9.24
C ASP A 253 -3.96 -1.78 9.87
N LEU A 254 -4.33 -2.88 10.54
CA LEU A 254 -5.60 -2.99 11.27
C LEU A 254 -5.73 -1.89 12.32
N LEU A 255 -4.69 -1.69 13.12
CA LEU A 255 -4.68 -0.67 14.17
C LEU A 255 -4.81 0.73 13.59
N ALA A 256 -4.07 1.02 12.52
CA ALA A 256 -4.14 2.29 11.80
C ALA A 256 -5.56 2.58 11.27
N ASP A 257 -6.17 1.59 10.59
CA ASP A 257 -7.50 1.74 10.02
C ASP A 257 -8.60 1.92 11.07
N THR A 258 -8.45 1.20 12.19
CA THR A 258 -9.45 1.15 13.27
C THR A 258 -9.23 2.18 14.36
N HIS A 259 -8.11 2.92 14.33
CA HIS A 259 -7.79 3.98 15.29
C HIS A 259 -8.94 5.01 15.38
N PRO A 260 -9.23 5.59 16.58
CA PRO A 260 -10.28 6.60 16.73
C PRO A 260 -10.15 7.84 15.84
N GLN A 261 -8.96 8.11 15.31
CA GLN A 261 -8.67 9.17 14.34
C GLN A 261 -8.17 8.63 13.00
N GLY A 262 -8.28 7.31 12.80
CA GLY A 262 -7.81 6.61 11.61
C GLY A 262 -8.84 6.56 10.48
N LEU A 263 -8.57 5.68 9.50
CA LEU A 263 -9.32 5.59 8.24
C LEU A 263 -10.83 5.39 8.43
N LEU A 264 -11.24 4.37 9.18
CA LEU A 264 -12.65 4.03 9.35
C LEU A 264 -13.39 5.08 10.18
N ALA A 265 -12.72 5.65 11.19
CA ALA A 265 -13.28 6.75 11.96
C ALA A 265 -13.54 7.97 11.06
N ARG A 266 -12.64 8.27 10.11
CA ARG A 266 -12.85 9.34 9.14
C ARG A 266 -14.03 9.06 8.22
N MET A 267 -14.14 7.83 7.71
CA MET A 267 -15.27 7.44 6.87
C MET A 267 -16.61 7.62 7.59
N ILE A 268 -16.69 7.25 8.87
CA ILE A 268 -17.87 7.44 9.71
C ILE A 268 -18.18 8.93 9.90
N GLN A 269 -17.18 9.73 10.28
CA GLN A 269 -17.33 11.16 10.54
C GLN A 269 -17.85 11.94 9.33
N GLU A 270 -17.42 11.57 8.13
CA GLU A 270 -17.78 12.25 6.89
C GLU A 270 -18.95 11.58 6.12
N ASP A 271 -19.59 10.57 6.69
CA ASP A 271 -20.63 9.75 6.03
C ASP A 271 -20.17 9.18 4.66
N ARG A 272 -18.91 8.73 4.57
CA ARG A 272 -18.29 8.23 3.33
C ARG A 272 -18.65 6.78 3.05
N LYS A 273 -19.93 6.53 2.77
CA LYS A 273 -20.46 5.20 2.45
C LYS A 273 -19.72 4.50 1.31
N PRO A 274 -19.41 5.17 0.17
CA PRO A 274 -18.70 4.51 -0.93
C PRO A 274 -17.32 4.03 -0.51
N SER A 275 -16.63 4.80 0.33
CA SER A 275 -15.29 4.49 0.83
C SER A 275 -15.28 3.24 1.72
N LEU A 276 -16.36 2.97 2.47
CA LEU A 276 -16.50 1.68 3.19
C LEU A 276 -16.59 0.50 2.20
N GLY A 277 -17.35 0.64 1.12
CA GLY A 277 -17.42 -0.41 0.10
C GLY A 277 -16.06 -0.69 -0.55
N LEU A 278 -15.28 0.37 -0.84
CA LEU A 278 -13.91 0.24 -1.35
C LEU A 278 -12.95 -0.36 -0.32
N TYR A 279 -13.07 0.02 0.96
CA TYR A 279 -12.30 -0.56 2.05
C TYR A 279 -12.43 -2.09 2.03
N LEU A 280 -13.66 -2.63 2.06
CA LEU A 280 -13.89 -4.07 1.99
C LEU A 280 -13.43 -4.69 0.66
N ALA A 281 -13.58 -3.98 -0.46
CA ALA A 281 -13.13 -4.44 -1.77
C ALA A 281 -11.61 -4.60 -1.87
N MET A 282 -10.87 -3.78 -1.12
CA MET A 282 -9.42 -3.74 -1.11
C MET A 282 -8.78 -4.61 -0.02
N MET A 283 -9.57 -5.14 0.92
CA MET A 283 -9.05 -5.98 2.01
C MET A 283 -8.36 -7.24 1.48
N ARG A 284 -7.12 -7.44 1.95
CA ARG A 284 -6.32 -8.65 1.69
C ARG A 284 -6.80 -9.82 2.56
N PRO A 285 -6.56 -11.08 2.15
CA PRO A 285 -6.99 -12.26 2.90
C PRO A 285 -6.70 -12.18 4.40
N LEU A 286 -5.45 -11.90 4.77
CA LEU A 286 -5.05 -11.81 6.17
C LEU A 286 -5.80 -10.71 6.95
N SER A 287 -6.01 -9.55 6.34
CA SER A 287 -6.79 -8.46 6.94
C SER A 287 -8.26 -8.86 7.16
N LYS A 288 -8.84 -9.67 6.27
CA LYS A 288 -10.21 -10.20 6.45
C LYS A 288 -10.29 -11.13 7.66
N MET A 289 -9.26 -11.94 7.89
CA MET A 289 -9.20 -12.85 9.03
C MET A 289 -8.99 -12.10 10.35
N LEU A 290 -8.24 -11.00 10.31
CA LEU A 290 -8.03 -10.13 11.47
C LEU A 290 -9.26 -9.27 11.81
N PHE A 291 -10.09 -8.95 10.81
CA PHE A 291 -11.28 -8.13 10.98
C PHE A 291 -12.54 -8.71 10.31
N PRO A 292 -12.99 -9.92 10.69
CA PRO A 292 -14.15 -10.55 10.06
C PRO A 292 -15.46 -9.81 10.37
N GLY A 293 -15.52 -9.12 11.53
CA GLY A 293 -16.72 -8.40 11.98
C GLY A 293 -17.19 -7.33 10.99
N ILE A 294 -16.30 -6.72 10.20
CA ILE A 294 -16.71 -5.72 9.20
C ILE A 294 -17.55 -6.35 8.10
N PHE A 295 -17.24 -7.57 7.67
CA PHE A 295 -18.02 -8.31 6.68
C PHE A 295 -19.36 -8.79 7.23
N SER A 296 -19.44 -9.05 8.54
CA SER A 296 -20.70 -9.42 9.19
C SER A 296 -21.70 -8.26 9.23
N VAL A 297 -21.25 -7.03 9.47
CA VAL A 297 -22.13 -5.85 9.58
C VAL A 297 -22.41 -5.18 8.22
N PHE A 298 -21.55 -5.38 7.22
CA PHE A 298 -21.66 -4.70 5.94
C PHE A 298 -22.99 -4.93 5.19
N PRO A 299 -23.57 -6.14 5.11
CA PRO A 299 -24.86 -6.34 4.45
C PRO A 299 -26.00 -5.51 5.07
N ASP A 300 -25.97 -5.32 6.38
CA ASP A 300 -26.98 -4.56 7.13
C ASP A 300 -26.73 -3.06 6.98
N PHE A 301 -25.46 -2.66 6.93
CA PHE A 301 -25.06 -1.31 6.56
C PHE A 301 -25.52 -0.92 5.16
N VAL A 302 -25.39 -1.79 4.16
CA VAL A 302 -25.84 -1.52 2.78
C VAL A 302 -27.34 -1.18 2.74
N ARG A 303 -28.15 -1.81 3.60
CA ARG A 303 -29.60 -1.57 3.66
C ARG A 303 -29.99 -0.35 4.50
N SER A 304 -29.29 -0.12 5.61
CA SER A 304 -29.67 0.89 6.61
C SER A 304 -28.91 2.21 6.48
N GLY A 305 -27.68 2.18 5.95
CA GLY A 305 -26.73 3.27 5.98
C GLY A 305 -26.29 3.68 7.40
N ASN A 306 -26.53 2.83 8.41
CA ASN A 306 -26.29 3.16 9.82
C ASN A 306 -24.87 2.80 10.26
N TRP A 307 -24.07 3.80 10.61
CA TRP A 307 -22.69 3.62 11.07
C TRP A 307 -22.53 3.00 12.44
N SER A 308 -23.58 2.93 13.27
CA SER A 308 -23.45 2.48 14.66
C SER A 308 -22.84 1.08 14.80
N GLU A 309 -23.25 0.14 13.94
CA GLU A 309 -22.72 -1.24 13.98
C GLU A 309 -21.30 -1.32 13.41
N VAL A 310 -21.02 -0.51 12.38
CA VAL A 310 -19.68 -0.38 11.79
C VAL A 310 -18.69 0.19 12.81
N ASP A 311 -19.07 1.24 13.54
CA ASP A 311 -18.22 1.87 14.55
C ASP A 311 -18.00 0.93 15.75
N GLN A 312 -19.01 0.17 16.15
CA GLN A 312 -18.85 -0.86 17.18
C GLN A 312 -17.90 -1.97 16.71
N ALA A 313 -18.01 -2.43 15.46
CA ALA A 313 -17.10 -3.42 14.88
C ALA A 313 -15.66 -2.89 14.82
N ARG A 314 -15.48 -1.63 14.39
CA ARG A 314 -14.19 -0.91 14.39
C ARG A 314 -13.57 -0.90 15.78
N GLY A 315 -14.32 -0.47 16.80
CA GLY A 315 -13.81 -0.40 18.18
C GLY A 315 -13.39 -1.76 18.74
N LYS A 316 -14.16 -2.82 18.48
CA LYS A 316 -13.81 -4.19 18.88
C LYS A 316 -12.53 -4.68 18.19
N ALA A 317 -12.41 -4.41 16.89
CA ALA A 317 -11.23 -4.79 16.11
C ALA A 317 -9.97 -4.05 16.56
N HIS A 318 -10.09 -2.76 16.91
CA HIS A 318 -8.99 -1.99 17.45
C HIS A 318 -8.47 -2.58 18.77
N VAL A 319 -9.37 -2.90 19.71
CA VAL A 319 -9.00 -3.54 20.98
C VAL A 319 -8.33 -4.90 20.74
N ALA A 320 -8.89 -5.72 19.85
CA ALA A 320 -8.29 -7.01 19.48
C ALA A 320 -6.90 -6.85 18.86
N GLY A 321 -6.73 -5.88 17.96
CA GLY A 321 -5.45 -5.54 17.34
C GLY A 321 -4.40 -5.12 18.38
N ARG A 322 -4.79 -4.33 19.39
CA ARG A 322 -3.86 -3.92 20.47
C ARG A 322 -3.42 -5.09 21.32
N ASN A 323 -4.32 -6.03 21.59
CA ASN A 323 -3.97 -7.27 22.30
C ASN A 323 -2.99 -8.12 21.48
N LEU A 324 -3.17 -8.22 20.15
CA LEU A 324 -2.23 -8.90 19.26
C LEU A 324 -0.86 -8.20 19.25
N ALA A 325 -0.85 -6.87 19.12
CA ALA A 325 0.39 -6.08 19.16
C ALA A 325 1.15 -6.28 20.47
N ALA A 326 0.47 -6.25 21.63
CA ALA A 326 1.09 -6.51 22.93
C ALA A 326 1.77 -7.89 22.98
N ARG A 327 1.09 -8.94 22.48
CA ARG A 327 1.67 -10.30 22.42
C ARG A 327 2.90 -10.37 21.50
N LEU A 328 2.86 -9.68 20.36
CA LEU A 328 4.01 -9.60 19.45
C LEU A 328 5.20 -8.89 20.11
N VAL A 329 4.94 -7.78 20.81
CA VAL A 329 5.95 -7.04 21.58
C VAL A 329 6.54 -7.91 22.70
N ASP A 330 5.73 -8.67 23.43
CA ASP A 330 6.20 -9.58 24.48
C ASP A 330 7.10 -10.69 23.93
N ILE A 331 6.72 -11.27 22.77
CA ILE A 331 7.54 -12.29 22.10
C ILE A 331 8.88 -11.69 21.67
N HIS A 332 8.87 -10.51 21.04
CA HIS A 332 10.08 -9.80 20.60
C HIS A 332 10.99 -9.41 21.77
N ALA A 333 10.41 -8.92 22.88
CA ALA A 333 11.17 -8.55 24.07
C ALA A 333 11.85 -9.76 24.74
N ALA A 334 11.24 -10.94 24.63
CA ALA A 334 11.79 -12.20 25.13
C ALA A 334 12.62 -12.97 24.09
N ALA A 335 12.78 -12.43 22.88
CA ALA A 335 13.50 -13.10 21.79
C ALA A 335 15.01 -13.04 21.99
N ASP A 336 15.70 -14.08 21.53
CA ASP A 336 17.14 -14.01 21.32
C ASP A 336 17.39 -13.22 20.02
N PRO A 337 18.10 -12.07 20.07
CA PRO A 337 18.36 -11.26 18.88
C PRO A 337 19.17 -11.98 17.80
N PHE A 338 19.79 -13.13 18.11
CA PHE A 338 20.56 -13.93 17.15
C PHE A 338 19.80 -15.17 16.66
N ASP A 339 18.61 -15.46 17.19
CA ASP A 339 17.77 -16.59 16.78
C ASP A 339 16.43 -16.11 16.19
N HIS A 340 16.53 -15.50 15.02
CA HIS A 340 15.38 -15.00 14.26
C HIS A 340 14.41 -16.13 13.88
N ALA A 341 14.93 -17.31 13.53
CA ALA A 341 14.11 -18.45 13.13
C ALA A 341 13.18 -18.90 14.27
N ARG A 342 13.70 -19.01 15.48
CA ARG A 342 12.89 -19.33 16.66
C ARG A 342 11.87 -18.24 16.99
N THR A 343 12.22 -16.97 16.79
CA THR A 343 11.29 -15.85 16.97
C THR A 343 10.11 -15.96 16.00
N VAL A 344 10.37 -16.24 14.73
CA VAL A 344 9.35 -16.46 13.71
C VAL A 344 8.47 -17.66 14.05
N GLU A 345 9.06 -18.80 14.44
CA GLU A 345 8.32 -19.99 14.87
C GLU A 345 7.37 -19.69 16.03
N ARG A 346 7.85 -18.97 17.05
CA ARG A 346 7.02 -18.56 18.19
C ARG A 346 5.86 -17.67 17.77
N ILE A 347 6.08 -16.69 16.89
CA ILE A 347 4.99 -15.85 16.39
C ILE A 347 3.94 -16.71 15.67
N ILE A 348 4.37 -17.63 14.82
CA ILE A 348 3.47 -18.52 14.07
C ILE A 348 2.66 -19.39 15.03
N GLU A 349 3.31 -20.11 15.93
CA GLU A 349 2.66 -21.09 16.80
C GLU A 349 1.86 -20.45 17.93
N GLU A 350 2.39 -19.41 18.56
CA GLU A 350 1.76 -18.79 19.72
C GLU A 350 0.69 -17.78 19.29
N VAL A 351 0.87 -17.05 18.18
CA VAL A 351 -0.03 -15.93 17.81
C VAL A 351 -0.88 -16.24 16.58
N ILE A 352 -0.29 -16.72 15.48
CA ILE A 352 -1.01 -16.85 14.20
C ILE A 352 -1.89 -18.11 14.18
N ARG A 353 -1.35 -19.27 14.57
CA ARG A 353 -2.08 -20.56 14.54
C ARG A 353 -3.36 -20.54 15.39
N PRO A 354 -3.39 -19.97 16.62
CA PRO A 354 -4.61 -19.91 17.42
C PRO A 354 -5.74 -19.06 16.83
N LEU A 355 -5.44 -18.21 15.85
CA LEU A 355 -6.44 -17.43 15.13
C LEU A 355 -7.11 -18.24 14.00
N GLY A 356 -6.70 -19.50 13.77
CA GLY A 356 -7.16 -20.32 12.64
C GLY A 356 -6.66 -19.82 11.28
N ILE A 357 -5.64 -18.96 11.28
CA ILE A 357 -5.15 -18.30 10.07
C ILE A 357 -4.41 -19.26 9.14
N VAL A 358 -3.58 -20.13 9.71
CA VAL A 358 -2.80 -21.12 8.93
C VAL A 358 -3.73 -22.11 8.24
N ASP A 359 -4.74 -22.62 8.95
CA ASP A 359 -5.71 -23.57 8.40
C ASP A 359 -6.66 -22.91 7.38
N GLY A 360 -6.99 -21.62 7.57
CA GLY A 360 -7.82 -20.86 6.62
C GLY A 360 -7.11 -20.48 5.32
N MET A 361 -5.78 -20.27 5.35
CA MET A 361 -4.98 -20.00 4.14
C MET A 361 -4.88 -21.23 3.23
N GLU A 362 -4.83 -22.45 3.78
CA GLU A 362 -4.85 -23.70 3.00
C GLU A 362 -6.20 -23.90 2.30
N VAL A 363 -7.31 -23.57 2.97
CA VAL A 363 -8.68 -23.71 2.42
C VAL A 363 -8.98 -22.65 1.35
N GLU A 364 -8.50 -21.40 1.49
CA GLU A 364 -8.65 -20.38 0.44
C GLU A 364 -7.83 -20.73 -0.82
N ALA A 365 -6.64 -21.33 -0.66
CA ALA A 365 -5.83 -21.79 -1.79
C ALA A 365 -6.48 -22.96 -2.56
N GLU A 366 -7.21 -23.84 -1.87
CA GLU A 366 -7.98 -24.92 -2.52
C GLU A 366 -9.29 -24.43 -3.16
N GLY A 367 -9.88 -23.34 -2.64
CA GLY A 367 -11.13 -22.74 -3.14
C GLY A 367 -11.01 -21.93 -4.45
N GLU A 368 -9.79 -21.65 -4.92
CA GLU A 368 -9.51 -20.95 -6.18
C GLU A 368 -9.26 -21.88 -7.38
N LEU A 369 -9.31 -23.20 -7.21
CA LEU A 369 -9.31 -24.13 -8.34
C LEU A 369 -10.72 -24.20 -8.96
N PRO A 370 -10.91 -23.76 -10.22
CA PRO A 370 -12.19 -23.94 -10.87
C PRO A 370 -12.50 -25.42 -11.00
N SER A 371 -13.65 -25.83 -10.47
CA SER A 371 -14.26 -27.10 -10.84
C SER A 371 -14.66 -27.05 -12.32
N LYS A 372 -13.75 -27.52 -13.17
CA LYS A 372 -13.85 -27.83 -14.62
C LYS A 372 -14.04 -26.69 -15.61
#